data_AF-A0A5J4SPV5-F1
#
_entry.id   AF-A0A5J4SPV5-F1
#
_cell.length_a   1.000
_cell.length_b   1.000
_cell.length_c   1.000
_cell.angle_alpha   90.00
_cell.angle_beta   90.00
_cell.angle_gamma   90.00
#
_symmetry.space_group_name_H-M   'P 1'
#
loop_
_entity.id
_entity.type
_entity.pdbx_description
1 polymer ?
#
loop_
_entity_poly.entity_id
_entity_poly.type
_entity_poly.pdbx_seq_one_letter_code
_entity_poly.pdbx_strand_id
1 'polypeptide(L)'
;MIADRVNMMRQIKDSENEEDRLRVASEASYLYAPLAHKLGLYKLKSELEDLSLKYTQKETYYFLKDKLNETKVSRDKYIATFIEPVKKKLTEAGLKFDIKGRTKSIHSIWDKMQKQKTSFESVYYNIR
;
A
#
# COMPACT_ATOMS: atom_id res chain seq x y z
N MET A 1 -5.35 -15.69 14.49
CA MET A 1 -4.02 -15.12 14.78
C MET A 1 -3.67 -13.89 13.92
N ILE A 2 -3.45 -14.00 12.59
CA ILE A 2 -3.12 -12.83 11.73
C ILE A 2 -4.29 -11.84 11.67
N ALA A 3 -5.51 -12.34 11.49
CA ALA A 3 -6.72 -11.49 11.48
C ALA A 3 -6.88 -10.71 12.79
N ASP A 4 -6.65 -11.36 13.94
CA ASP A 4 -6.71 -10.72 15.26
C ASP A 4 -5.65 -9.62 15.37
N ARG A 5 -4.44 -9.87 14.86
CA ARG A 5 -3.39 -8.86 14.84
C ARG A 5 -3.76 -7.66 13.96
N VAL A 6 -4.34 -7.89 12.78
CA VAL A 6 -4.84 -6.81 11.93
C VAL A 6 -5.91 -6.02 12.67
N ASN A 7 -6.85 -6.69 13.33
CA ASN A 7 -7.90 -6.02 14.09
C ASN A 7 -7.33 -5.17 15.22
N MET A 8 -6.37 -5.71 15.98
CA MET A 8 -5.68 -4.97 17.03
C MET A 8 -4.93 -3.76 16.47
N MET A 9 -4.22 -3.91 15.34
CA MET A 9 -3.55 -2.78 14.66
C MET A 9 -4.55 -1.70 14.23
N ARG A 10 -5.79 -2.03 13.89
CA ARG A 10 -6.84 -1.03 13.56
C ARG A 10 -7.34 -0.29 14.80
N GLN A 11 -7.46 -0.99 15.93
CA GLN A 11 -8.01 -0.47 17.18
C GLN A 11 -6.99 0.29 18.03
N ILE A 12 -5.71 -0.10 18.00
CA ILE A 12 -4.66 0.52 18.82
C ILE A 12 -4.42 2.00 18.48
N LYS A 13 -4.95 2.49 17.35
CA LYS A 13 -4.97 3.92 17.02
C LYS A 13 -5.62 4.78 18.12
N ASP A 14 -6.56 4.22 18.89
CA ASP A 14 -7.35 4.91 19.91
C ASP A 14 -6.72 4.80 21.31
N SER A 15 -5.64 4.01 21.45
CA SER A 15 -4.86 3.97 22.70
C SER A 15 -4.10 5.27 22.88
N GLU A 16 -4.09 5.84 24.08
CA GLU A 16 -3.27 7.01 24.43
C GLU A 16 -1.79 6.64 24.61
N ASN A 17 -1.50 5.37 24.94
CA ASN A 17 -0.14 4.89 25.16
C ASN A 17 0.63 4.68 23.84
N GLU A 18 1.64 5.52 23.61
CA GLU A 18 2.51 5.46 22.45
C GLU A 18 3.41 4.23 22.42
N GLU A 19 3.91 3.81 23.58
CA GLU A 19 4.80 2.65 23.68
C GLU A 19 4.09 1.37 23.24
N ASP A 20 2.83 1.21 23.63
CA ASP A 20 2.01 0.08 23.19
C ASP A 20 1.74 0.11 21.68
N ARG A 21 1.46 1.29 21.11
CA ARG A 21 1.29 1.43 19.65
C ARG A 21 2.56 1.01 18.92
N LEU A 22 3.72 1.47 19.36
CA LEU A 22 5.01 1.14 18.76
C LEU A 22 5.36 -0.34 18.91
N ARG A 23 5.11 -0.93 20.08
CA ARG A 23 5.35 -2.36 20.34
C ARG A 23 4.49 -3.24 19.43
N VAL A 24 3.19 -2.97 19.36
CA VAL A 24 2.25 -3.75 18.53
C VAL A 24 2.56 -3.57 17.04
N ALA A 25 2.93 -2.35 16.61
CA ALA A 25 3.36 -2.06 15.25
C ALA A 25 4.65 -2.79 14.86
N SER A 26 5.64 -2.81 15.76
CA SER A 26 6.89 -3.51 15.54
C SER A 26 6.65 -5.01 15.38
N GLU A 27 5.86 -5.62 16.27
CA GLU A 27 5.50 -7.03 16.17
C GLU A 27 4.72 -7.34 14.87
N ALA A 28 3.77 -6.48 14.49
CA ALA A 28 3.03 -6.60 13.23
C ALA A 28 3.96 -6.61 12.01
N SER A 29 4.93 -5.70 11.97
CA SER A 29 5.90 -5.59 10.88
C SER A 29 6.89 -6.75 10.83
N TYR A 30 7.51 -7.11 11.97
CA TYR A 30 8.59 -8.10 12.00
C TYR A 30 8.11 -9.55 11.98
N LEU A 31 6.92 -9.84 12.52
CA LEU A 31 6.41 -11.20 12.65
C LEU A 31 5.22 -11.45 11.70
N TYR A 32 4.16 -10.66 11.85
CA TYR A 32 2.88 -11.00 11.23
C TYR A 32 2.80 -10.68 9.74
N ALA A 33 3.40 -9.58 9.29
CA ALA A 33 3.45 -9.25 7.87
C ALA A 33 4.25 -10.30 7.07
N PRO A 34 5.46 -10.75 7.50
CA PRO A 34 6.17 -11.86 6.86
C PRO A 34 5.38 -13.18 6.86
N LEU A 35 4.67 -13.50 7.94
CA LEU A 35 3.81 -14.69 7.99
C LEU A 35 2.64 -14.58 7.00
N ALA A 36 1.95 -13.43 6.96
CA ALA A 36 0.88 -13.17 6.00
C ALA A 36 1.38 -13.28 4.55
N HIS A 37 2.61 -12.82 4.29
CA HIS A 37 3.24 -12.98 2.98
C HIS A 37 3.43 -14.45 2.60
N LYS A 38 4.03 -15.26 3.49
CA LYS A 38 4.27 -16.70 3.25
C LYS A 38 2.99 -17.48 2.99
N LEU A 39 1.86 -17.03 3.54
CA LEU A 39 0.54 -17.64 3.38
C LEU A 39 -0.27 -17.08 2.19
N GLY A 40 0.31 -16.19 1.38
CA GLY A 40 -0.39 -15.57 0.25
C GLY A 40 -1.46 -14.54 0.64
N LEU A 41 -1.49 -14.10 1.90
CA LEU A 41 -2.48 -13.15 2.43
C LEU A 41 -2.07 -11.69 2.15
N TYR A 42 -1.81 -11.37 0.87
CA TYR A 42 -1.20 -10.10 0.47
C TYR A 42 -1.98 -8.86 0.90
N LYS A 43 -3.32 -8.92 0.94
CA LYS A 43 -4.16 -7.80 1.39
C LYS A 43 -3.91 -7.49 2.87
N LEU A 44 -3.87 -8.52 3.72
CA LEU A 44 -3.60 -8.36 5.15
C LEU A 44 -2.16 -7.97 5.40
N LYS A 45 -1.21 -8.53 4.64
CA LYS A 45 0.20 -8.13 4.67
C LYS A 45 0.34 -6.61 4.43
N SER A 46 -0.18 -6.12 3.31
CA SER A 46 -0.08 -4.69 2.95
C SER A 46 -0.74 -3.79 3.99
N GLU A 47 -1.84 -4.24 4.59
CA GLU A 47 -2.50 -3.48 5.66
C GLU A 47 -1.67 -3.44 6.95
N LEU A 48 -1.09 -4.56 7.38
CA LEU A 48 -0.19 -4.61 8.53
C LEU A 48 1.03 -3.70 8.31
N GLU A 49 1.62 -3.73 7.12
CA GLU A 49 2.77 -2.91 6.76
C GLU A 49 2.45 -1.41 6.74
N ASP A 50 1.32 -1.00 6.13
CA ASP A 50 0.89 0.40 6.10
C ASP A 50 0.54 0.91 7.51
N LEU A 51 -0.14 0.11 8.34
CA LEU A 51 -0.43 0.49 9.73
C LEU A 51 0.85 0.55 10.58
N SER A 52 1.79 -0.38 10.37
CA SER A 52 3.06 -0.36 11.09
C SER A 52 3.86 0.91 10.75
N LEU A 53 3.96 1.27 9.47
CA LEU A 53 4.60 2.51 9.04
C LEU A 53 3.90 3.74 9.63
N LYS A 54 2.57 3.75 9.64
CA LYS A 54 1.78 4.85 10.22
C LYS A 54 2.12 5.14 11.68
N TYR A 55 2.37 4.10 12.47
CA TYR A 55 2.69 4.25 13.89
C TYR A 55 4.17 4.49 14.15
N THR A 56 5.05 3.84 13.39
CA THR A 56 6.51 3.93 13.61
C THR A 56 7.16 5.14 12.94
N GLN A 57 6.59 5.67 11.86
CA GLN A 57 7.11 6.82 11.11
C GLN A 57 5.94 7.70 10.62
N LYS A 58 5.30 8.39 11.57
CA LYS A 58 4.05 9.11 11.34
C LYS A 58 4.21 10.20 10.28
N GLU A 59 5.23 11.05 10.37
CA GLU A 59 5.44 12.15 9.42
C GLU A 59 5.58 11.61 7.98
N THR A 60 6.41 10.58 7.81
CA THR A 60 6.63 9.91 6.52
C THR A 60 5.35 9.32 5.95
N TYR A 61 4.56 8.63 6.78
CA TYR A 61 3.30 8.04 6.34
C TYR A 61 2.33 9.10 5.81
N TYR A 62 2.13 10.18 6.57
CA TYR A 62 1.18 11.23 6.20
C TYR A 62 1.68 12.04 5.00
N PHE A 63 2.99 12.34 4.92
CA PHE A 63 3.59 12.96 3.73
C PHE A 63 3.29 12.15 2.45
N LEU A 64 3.53 10.84 2.48
CA LEU A 64 3.28 9.97 1.32
C LEU A 64 1.79 9.82 1.01
N LYS A 65 0.95 9.76 2.04
CA LYS A 65 -0.52 9.72 1.90
C LYS A 65 -1.02 10.95 1.15
N ASP A 66 -0.54 12.13 1.54
CA ASP A 66 -0.99 13.39 0.93
C ASP A 66 -0.49 13.51 -0.50
N LYS A 67 0.77 13.17 -0.78
CA LYS A 67 1.33 13.10 -2.14
C LYS A 67 0.58 12.11 -3.05
N LEU A 68 0.17 10.95 -2.52
CA LEU A 68 -0.65 9.98 -3.25
C LEU A 68 -2.04 10.50 -3.58
N ASN A 69 -2.63 11.30 -2.70
CA ASN A 69 -3.94 11.92 -2.88
C ASN A 69 -3.86 13.06 -3.91
N GLU A 70 -2.86 13.93 -3.82
CA GLU A 70 -2.59 15.01 -4.79
C GLU A 70 -2.48 14.46 -6.22
N THR A 71 -1.85 13.30 -6.36
CA THR A 71 -1.61 12.65 -7.66
C THR A 71 -2.72 11.71 -8.12
N LYS A 72 -3.81 11.55 -7.35
CA LYS A 72 -4.85 10.55 -7.62
C LYS A 72 -5.56 10.77 -8.95
N VAL A 73 -6.10 11.96 -9.18
CA VAL A 73 -6.87 12.27 -10.40
C VAL A 73 -6.05 12.06 -11.66
N SER A 74 -4.81 12.55 -11.66
CA SER A 74 -3.91 12.43 -12.81
C SER A 74 -3.44 10.98 -13.04
N ARG A 75 -3.23 10.21 -11.96
CA ARG A 75 -2.91 8.78 -12.03
C ARG A 75 -4.10 7.98 -12.58
N ASP A 76 -5.31 8.21 -12.08
CA ASP A 76 -6.52 7.51 -12.51
C ASP A 76 -6.81 7.78 -13.99
N LYS A 77 -6.65 9.03 -14.45
CA LYS A 77 -6.76 9.39 -15.87
C LYS A 77 -5.73 8.64 -16.73
N TYR A 78 -4.47 8.62 -16.30
CA TYR A 78 -3.41 7.92 -17.01
C TYR A 78 -3.68 6.41 -17.11
N ILE A 79 -4.07 5.77 -16.00
CA ILE A 79 -4.42 4.35 -15.97
C ILE A 79 -5.58 4.07 -16.93
N ALA A 80 -6.61 4.91 -16.95
CA ALA A 80 -7.74 4.75 -17.86
C ALA A 80 -7.29 4.83 -19.34
N THR A 81 -6.48 5.83 -19.70
CA THR A 81 -5.94 5.97 -21.05
C THR A 81 -5.05 4.79 -21.46
N PHE A 82 -4.29 4.22 -20.51
CA PHE A 82 -3.46 3.04 -20.75
C PHE A 82 -4.28 1.76 -20.94
N ILE A 83 -5.36 1.58 -20.16
CA ILE A 83 -6.23 0.40 -20.22
C ILE A 83 -7.07 0.39 -21.51
N GLU A 84 -7.53 1.55 -21.98
CA GLU A 84 -8.46 1.65 -23.11
C GLU A 84 -8.02 0.87 -24.37
N PRO A 85 -6.79 1.00 -24.90
CA PRO A 85 -6.37 0.24 -26.07
C PRO A 85 -6.28 -1.27 -25.82
N VAL A 86 -5.91 -1.68 -24.60
CA VAL A 86 -5.86 -3.11 -24.21
C VAL A 86 -7.28 -3.68 -24.15
N LYS A 87 -8.20 -2.95 -23.52
CA LYS A 87 -9.61 -3.30 -23.41
C LYS A 87 -10.26 -3.47 -24.78
N LYS A 88 -9.99 -2.54 -25.71
CA LYS A 88 -10.49 -2.60 -27.09
C LYS A 88 -10.06 -3.90 -27.78
N LYS A 89 -8.76 -4.23 -27.75
CA LYS A 89 -8.24 -5.46 -28.38
C LYS A 89 -8.81 -6.74 -27.77
N LEU A 90 -8.94 -6.81 -26.45
CA LEU A 90 -9.52 -7.98 -25.78
C LEU A 90 -11.01 -8.15 -26.13
N THR A 91 -11.74 -7.04 -26.29
CA THR A 91 -13.15 -7.05 -26.69
C THR A 91 -13.30 -7.49 -28.14
N GLU A 92 -12.47 -6.97 -29.05
CA GLU A 92 -12.44 -7.39 -30.46
C GLU A 92 -12.10 -8.88 -30.63
N ALA A 93 -11.28 -9.43 -29.73
CA ALA A 93 -10.96 -10.86 -29.67
C ALA A 93 -12.10 -11.73 -29.08
N GLY A 94 -13.22 -11.14 -28.66
CA GLY A 94 -14.35 -11.86 -28.07
C GLY A 94 -14.08 -12.46 -26.70
N LEU A 95 -13.04 -12.00 -25.98
CA LEU A 95 -12.65 -12.53 -24.68
C LEU A 95 -13.51 -11.96 -23.55
N LYS A 96 -13.81 -12.77 -22.54
CA LYS A 96 -14.36 -12.32 -21.27
C LYS A 96 -13.21 -11.98 -20.33
N PHE A 97 -13.18 -10.75 -19.81
CA PHE A 97 -12.08 -10.28 -18.96
C PHE A 97 -12.53 -9.26 -17.91
N ASP A 98 -11.69 -9.06 -16.91
CA ASP A 98 -11.78 -8.00 -15.91
C ASP A 98 -10.40 -7.32 -15.81
N ILE A 99 -10.36 -5.99 -15.88
CA ILE A 99 -9.13 -5.21 -15.76
C ILE A 99 -9.27 -4.27 -14.57
N LYS A 100 -8.32 -4.34 -13.65
CA LYS A 100 -8.27 -3.47 -12.47
C LYS A 100 -6.94 -2.73 -12.42
N GLY A 101 -7.02 -1.40 -12.32
CA GLY A 101 -5.87 -0.58 -11.92
C GLY A 101 -5.57 -0.79 -10.43
N ARG A 102 -4.33 -1.15 -10.09
CA ARG A 102 -3.90 -1.29 -8.69
C ARG A 102 -2.87 -0.22 -8.35
N THR A 103 -3.11 0.50 -7.26
CA THR A 103 -2.11 1.39 -6.66
C THR A 103 -1.27 0.62 -5.64
N LYS A 104 0.01 0.96 -5.52
CA LYS A 104 0.89 0.42 -4.47
C LYS A 104 0.47 0.95 -3.09
N SER A 105 0.74 0.17 -2.04
CA SER A 105 0.54 0.61 -0.66
C SER A 105 1.54 1.71 -0.28
N ILE A 106 1.27 2.48 0.78
CA ILE A 106 2.18 3.55 1.23
C ILE A 106 3.52 2.95 1.65
N HIS A 107 3.51 1.86 2.41
CA HIS A 107 4.72 1.15 2.81
C HIS A 107 5.52 0.66 1.59
N SER A 108 4.85 0.13 0.56
CA SER A 108 5.54 -0.34 -0.66
C SER A 108 6.21 0.80 -1.44
N ILE A 109 5.64 2.01 -1.39
CA ILE A 109 6.24 3.20 -2.00
C ILE A 109 7.44 3.65 -1.17
N TRP A 110 7.28 3.74 0.15
CA TRP A 110 8.36 4.07 1.07
C TRP A 110 9.55 3.11 0.95
N ASP A 111 9.31 1.80 0.98
CA ASP A 111 10.35 0.76 0.86
C ASP A 111 11.09 0.89 -0.49
N LYS A 112 10.38 1.21 -1.57
CA LYS A 112 11.00 1.46 -2.87
C LYS A 112 11.84 2.75 -2.87
N MET A 113 11.37 3.83 -2.24
CA MET A 113 12.13 5.07 -2.09
C MET A 113 13.43 4.84 -1.32
N GLN A 114 13.38 4.07 -0.22
CA GLN A 114 14.55 3.74 0.58
C GLN A 114 15.56 2.88 -0.20
N LYS A 115 15.09 1.80 -0.83
CA LYS A 115 15.95 0.89 -1.61
C LYS A 115 16.62 1.57 -2.79
N GLN A 116 15.91 2.48 -3.46
CA GLN A 116 16.41 3.18 -4.66
C GLN A 116 17.04 4.54 -4.34
N LYS A 117 17.04 4.95 -3.06
CA LYS A 117 17.51 6.27 -2.60
C LYS A 117 16.95 7.42 -3.46
N THR A 118 15.64 7.39 -3.71
CA THR A 118 14.98 8.30 -4.65
C THR A 118 13.74 8.95 -4.05
N SER A 119 13.31 10.08 -4.64
CA SER A 119 12.16 10.84 -4.17
C SER A 119 10.83 10.17 -4.52
N PHE A 120 9.74 10.67 -3.93
CA PHE A 120 8.38 10.22 -4.25
C PHE A 120 8.06 10.42 -5.73
N GLU A 121 8.44 11.56 -6.30
CA GLU A 121 8.19 11.92 -7.70
C GLU A 121 8.84 10.89 -8.63
N SER A 122 10.10 10.55 -8.39
CA SER A 122 10.82 9.53 -9.14
C SER A 122 10.15 8.15 -9.03
N VAL A 123 9.68 7.76 -7.84
CA VAL A 123 8.92 6.51 -7.69
C VAL A 123 7.58 6.57 -8.43
N TYR A 124 6.87 7.70 -8.37
CA TYR A 124 5.58 7.92 -9.01
C TYR A 124 5.66 7.88 -10.54
N TYR A 125 6.67 8.51 -11.15
CA TYR A 125 6.89 8.45 -12.59
C TYR A 125 7.19 7.04 -13.09
N ASN A 126 7.77 6.18 -12.26
CA ASN A 126 7.99 4.77 -12.58
C ASN A 126 6.76 3.87 -12.36
N ILE A 127 5.62 4.43 -11.92
CA ILE A 127 4.35 3.72 -11.70
C ILE A 127 3.23 4.30 -12.61
N ARG A 128 3.48 5.44 -13.26
CA ARG A 128 2.79 5.79 -14.51
C ARG A 128 3.44 4.97 -15.62
#